data_AF-A0A1Q4FEK3-F1
#
_entry.id   AF-A0A1Q4FEK3-F1
#
_cell.length_a   1.000
_cell.length_b   1.000
_cell.length_c   1.000
_cell.angle_alpha   90.00
_cell.angle_beta   90.00
_cell.angle_gamma   90.00
#
_symmetry.space_group_name_H-M   'P 1'
#
loop_
_entity.id
_entity.type
_entity.pdbx_description
1 polymer ?
#
loop_
_entity_poly.entity_id
_entity_poly.type
_entity_poly.pdbx_seq_one_letter_code
_entity_poly.pdbx_strand_id
1 'polypeptide(L)'
;MKNFIFIIIASLAFHCIAKGQSKFTRQNREMLKDFFLYSCIRYGFPEIDMQKKDHSAAVYIDLLRYNLEAIHKTDSVAKAFIASIEPTPYENRGTKGIIIMSIEAYKSKKTDKFITSMEVYMMKE
;
A
#
# COMPACT_ATOMS: atom_id res chain seq x y z
N MET A 1 6.17 -31.96 40.55
CA MET A 1 5.69 -32.21 39.17
C MET A 1 4.38 -31.51 38.84
N LYS A 2 3.37 -31.45 39.73
CA LYS A 2 2.10 -30.72 39.49
C LYS A 2 2.29 -29.24 39.13
N ASN A 3 3.23 -28.53 39.78
CA ASN A 3 3.45 -27.09 39.54
C ASN A 3 4.12 -26.77 38.19
N PHE A 4 4.83 -27.73 37.57
CA PHE A 4 5.46 -27.53 36.26
C PHE A 4 4.45 -27.65 35.11
N ILE A 5 3.41 -28.47 35.28
CA ILE A 5 2.33 -28.65 34.30
C ILE A 5 1.49 -27.37 34.17
N PHE A 6 1.23 -26.67 35.28
CA PHE A 6 0.49 -25.40 35.26
C PHE A 6 1.23 -24.28 34.52
N ILE A 7 2.56 -24.22 34.59
CA ILE A 7 3.37 -23.21 33.89
C ILE A 7 3.35 -23.45 32.38
N ILE A 8 3.41 -24.72 31.95
CA ILE A 8 3.35 -25.07 30.51
C ILE A 8 1.97 -24.75 29.93
N ILE A 9 0.88 -25.05 30.65
CA ILE A 9 -0.48 -24.73 30.22
C ILE A 9 -0.72 -23.21 30.18
N ALA A 10 -0.21 -22.46 31.16
CA ALA A 10 -0.29 -20.99 31.15
C ALA A 10 0.52 -20.37 29.99
N SER A 11 1.68 -20.93 29.65
CA SER A 11 2.51 -20.44 28.54
C SER A 11 1.94 -20.75 27.14
N LEU A 12 1.16 -21.84 27.00
CA LEU A 12 0.42 -22.16 25.78
C LEU A 12 -0.82 -21.28 25.58
N ALA A 13 -1.45 -20.82 26.67
CA ALA A 13 -2.60 -19.92 26.61
C ALA A 13 -2.23 -18.49 26.14
N PHE A 14 -0.99 -18.04 26.36
CA PHE A 14 -0.52 -16.73 25.93
C PHE A 14 -0.09 -16.65 24.45
N HIS A 15 -0.06 -17.77 23.71
CA HIS A 15 0.37 -17.80 22.30
C HIS A 15 -0.76 -17.62 21.26
N CYS A 16 -2.02 -17.43 21.69
CA CYS A 16 -3.16 -17.32 20.77
C CYS A 16 -3.93 -15.99 20.84
N ILE A 17 -3.23 -14.87 21.06
CA ILE A 17 -3.78 -13.53 20.73
C ILE A 17 -2.97 -12.92 19.57
N ALA A 18 -2.68 -13.71 18.54
CA ALA A 18 -2.58 -13.14 17.22
C ALA A 18 -4.01 -12.81 16.79
N LYS A 19 -4.51 -11.61 17.13
CA LYS A 19 -5.73 -11.08 16.50
C LYS A 19 -5.45 -11.03 15.00
N GLY A 20 -5.86 -12.07 14.29
CA GLY A 20 -5.84 -12.10 12.85
C GLY A 20 -6.55 -10.85 12.36
N GLN A 21 -5.85 -10.05 11.55
CA GLN A 21 -6.43 -8.87 10.94
C GLN A 21 -7.71 -9.27 10.20
N SER A 22 -8.79 -8.50 10.37
CA SER A 22 -10.07 -8.86 9.75
C SER A 22 -9.89 -8.93 8.22
N LYS A 23 -10.68 -9.81 7.58
CA LYS A 23 -10.68 -9.92 6.11
C LYS A 23 -10.91 -8.54 5.46
N PHE A 24 -11.81 -7.75 6.03
CA PHE A 24 -12.12 -6.38 5.61
C PHE A 24 -10.89 -5.47 5.66
N THR A 25 -10.16 -5.44 6.79
CA THR A 25 -8.98 -4.58 6.94
C THR A 25 -7.87 -5.01 5.98
N ARG A 26 -7.64 -6.31 5.81
CA ARG A 26 -6.64 -6.83 4.86
C ARG A 26 -6.97 -6.42 3.42
N GLN A 27 -8.20 -6.64 2.99
CA GLN A 27 -8.65 -6.31 1.62
C GLN A 27 -8.54 -4.81 1.33
N ASN A 28 -8.95 -3.96 2.27
CA ASN A 28 -8.82 -2.52 2.09
C ASN A 28 -7.36 -2.06 2.07
N ARG A 29 -6.50 -2.67 2.90
CA ARG A 29 -5.06 -2.42 2.87
C ARG A 29 -4.45 -2.76 1.51
N GLU A 30 -4.79 -3.92 0.95
CA GLU A 30 -4.37 -4.33 -0.40
C GLU A 30 -4.87 -3.34 -1.45
N MET A 31 -6.14 -2.95 -1.40
CA MET A 31 -6.72 -1.99 -2.34
C MET A 31 -6.06 -0.60 -2.27
N LEU A 32 -5.70 -0.11 -1.06
CA LEU A 32 -4.98 1.16 -0.90
C LEU A 32 -3.56 1.08 -1.47
N LYS A 33 -2.94 -0.09 -1.37
CA LYS A 33 -1.63 -0.36 -1.95
C LYS A 33 -1.70 -0.45 -3.48
N ASP A 34 -2.78 -1.01 -4.03
CA ASP A 34 -3.04 -0.99 -5.47
C ASP A 34 -3.28 0.44 -5.96
N PHE A 35 -4.00 1.25 -5.19
CA PHE A 35 -4.17 2.68 -5.47
C PHE A 35 -2.83 3.44 -5.47
N PHE A 36 -1.88 3.10 -4.57
CA PHE A 36 -0.52 3.63 -4.63
C PHE A 36 0.16 3.30 -5.97
N LEU A 37 0.09 2.04 -6.43
CA LEU A 37 0.69 1.65 -7.71
C LEU A 37 0.02 2.35 -8.90
N TYR A 38 -1.31 2.44 -8.91
CA TYR A 38 -2.06 3.23 -9.89
C TYR A 38 -1.58 4.67 -9.94
N SER A 39 -1.42 5.30 -8.77
CA SER A 39 -0.97 6.70 -8.65
C SER A 39 0.45 6.88 -9.17
N CYS A 40 1.35 5.92 -8.90
CA CYS A 40 2.70 5.91 -9.46
C CYS A 40 2.68 5.87 -11.00
N ILE A 41 1.85 5.00 -11.60
CA ILE A 41 1.72 4.92 -13.06
C ILE A 41 1.17 6.25 -13.62
N ARG A 42 0.11 6.80 -13.00
CA ARG A 42 -0.48 8.07 -13.40
C ARG A 42 0.51 9.23 -13.39
N TYR A 43 1.31 9.35 -12.34
CA TYR A 43 2.33 10.40 -12.26
C TYR A 43 3.55 10.15 -13.12
N GLY A 44 3.82 8.89 -13.44
CA GLY A 44 4.95 8.48 -14.27
C GLY A 44 4.80 8.80 -15.75
N PHE A 45 3.56 9.01 -16.22
CA PHE A 45 3.22 9.29 -17.62
C PHE A 45 2.28 10.50 -17.72
N PRO A 46 2.71 11.72 -17.31
CA PRO A 46 1.85 12.90 -17.25
C PRO A 46 1.30 13.35 -18.61
N GLU A 47 1.95 12.97 -19.71
CA GLU A 47 1.49 13.20 -21.08
C GLU A 47 0.27 12.35 -21.46
N ILE A 48 0.02 11.25 -20.73
CA ILE A 48 -1.17 10.43 -20.89
C ILE A 48 -2.25 11.00 -19.99
N ASP A 49 -3.30 11.56 -20.60
CA ASP A 49 -4.52 11.94 -19.89
C ASP A 49 -5.29 10.68 -19.47
N MET A 50 -4.82 10.03 -18.40
CA MET A 50 -5.40 8.77 -17.91
C MET A 50 -6.85 8.94 -17.48
N GLN A 51 -7.23 10.11 -16.98
CA GLN A 51 -8.59 10.36 -16.51
C GLN A 51 -9.63 10.30 -17.64
N LYS A 52 -9.23 10.59 -18.88
CA LYS A 52 -10.11 10.43 -20.06
C LYS A 52 -10.11 9.03 -20.65
N LYS A 53 -9.13 8.21 -20.32
CA LYS A 53 -8.92 6.89 -20.94
C LYS A 53 -9.26 5.73 -20.02
N ASP A 54 -9.31 5.98 -18.72
CA ASP A 54 -9.46 4.95 -17.70
C ASP A 54 -10.19 5.51 -16.47
N HIS A 55 -11.11 4.71 -15.91
CA HIS A 55 -11.97 5.10 -14.78
C HIS A 55 -11.50 4.50 -13.45
N SER A 56 -10.30 3.89 -13.39
CA SER A 56 -9.81 3.22 -12.18
C SER A 56 -9.69 4.15 -10.98
N ALA A 57 -9.35 5.44 -11.18
CA ALA A 57 -9.34 6.42 -10.08
C ALA A 57 -10.70 6.53 -9.39
N ALA A 58 -11.78 6.63 -10.16
CA ALA A 58 -13.14 6.72 -9.62
C ALA A 58 -13.50 5.43 -8.88
N VAL A 59 -13.17 4.26 -9.46
CA VAL A 59 -13.39 2.95 -8.83
C VAL A 59 -12.66 2.83 -7.49
N TYR A 60 -11.40 3.25 -7.40
CA TYR A 60 -10.69 3.23 -6.12
C TYR A 60 -11.32 4.17 -5.10
N ILE A 61 -11.70 5.38 -5.48
CA ILE A 61 -12.34 6.34 -4.57
C ILE A 61 -13.69 5.79 -4.04
N ASP A 62 -14.47 5.13 -4.89
CA ASP A 62 -15.78 4.57 -4.51
C ASP A 62 -15.66 3.31 -3.64
N LEU A 63 -14.66 2.47 -3.89
CA LEU A 63 -14.51 1.18 -3.21
C LEU A 63 -13.63 1.23 -1.94
N LEU A 64 -12.67 2.15 -1.87
CA LEU A 64 -11.75 2.24 -0.73
C LEU A 64 -12.50 2.60 0.55
N ARG A 65 -12.34 1.79 1.58
CA ARG A 65 -12.86 2.09 2.93
C ARG A 65 -11.86 2.89 3.76
N TYR A 66 -11.32 3.94 3.16
CA TYR A 66 -10.48 4.93 3.83
C TYR A 66 -11.08 6.33 3.66
N ASN A 67 -10.88 7.20 4.64
CA ASN A 67 -11.24 8.60 4.47
C ASN A 67 -10.33 9.29 3.43
N LEU A 68 -10.72 10.50 3.02
CA LEU A 68 -9.97 11.28 2.02
C LEU A 68 -8.52 11.59 2.43
N GLU A 69 -8.22 11.67 3.73
CA GLU A 69 -6.87 11.96 4.21
C GLU A 69 -5.89 10.84 3.83
N ALA A 70 -6.27 9.58 4.00
CA ALA A 70 -5.43 8.44 3.60
C ALA A 70 -5.23 8.37 2.07
N ILE A 71 -6.27 8.69 1.30
CA ILE A 71 -6.20 8.72 -0.17
C ILE A 71 -5.21 9.81 -0.61
N HIS A 72 -5.37 11.04 -0.11
CA HIS A 72 -4.48 12.15 -0.44
C HIS A 72 -3.02 11.90 -0.01
N LYS A 73 -2.80 11.31 1.17
CA LYS A 73 -1.44 10.95 1.63
C LYS A 73 -0.81 9.90 0.72
N THR A 74 -1.57 8.87 0.36
CA THR A 74 -1.10 7.80 -0.52
C THR A 74 -0.74 8.33 -1.91
N ASP A 75 -1.60 9.16 -2.48
CA ASP A 75 -1.36 9.83 -3.77
C ASP A 75 -0.12 10.75 -3.73
N SER A 76 0.04 11.52 -2.65
CA SER A 76 1.20 12.39 -2.45
C SER A 76 2.51 11.62 -2.34
N VAL A 77 2.50 10.48 -1.64
CA VAL A 77 3.68 9.60 -1.52
C VAL A 77 4.04 8.98 -2.87
N ALA A 78 3.05 8.54 -3.64
CA ALA A 78 3.27 8.05 -5.01
C ALA A 78 3.87 9.14 -5.91
N LYS A 79 3.32 10.36 -5.88
CA LYS A 79 3.83 11.51 -6.63
C LYS A 79 5.29 11.81 -6.29
N ALA A 80 5.61 11.89 -4.99
CA ALA A 80 6.96 12.17 -4.51
C ALA A 80 7.94 11.04 -4.91
N PHE A 81 7.50 9.79 -4.84
CA PHE A 81 8.29 8.65 -5.28
C PHE A 81 8.65 8.77 -6.77
N ILE A 82 7.67 9.01 -7.64
CA ILE A 82 7.92 9.18 -9.08
C ILE A 82 8.86 10.34 -9.38
N ALA A 83 8.70 11.48 -8.68
CA ALA A 83 9.58 12.63 -8.84
C ALA A 83 11.04 12.30 -8.49
N SER A 84 11.27 11.36 -7.56
CA SER A 84 12.60 10.92 -7.14
C SER A 84 13.27 9.88 -8.04
N ILE A 85 12.56 9.33 -9.04
CA ILE A 85 13.15 8.38 -9.98
C ILE A 85 14.03 9.16 -10.95
N GLU A 86 15.32 8.84 -10.95
CA GLU A 86 16.27 9.41 -11.89
C GLU A 86 16.33 8.60 -13.20
N PRO A 87 16.73 9.24 -14.32
CA PRO A 87 17.05 8.53 -15.55
C PRO A 87 18.08 7.43 -15.30
N THR A 88 17.89 6.27 -15.93
CA THR A 88 18.84 5.16 -15.78
C THR A 88 19.85 5.18 -16.93
N PRO A 89 21.08 4.67 -16.71
CA PRO A 89 22.09 4.60 -17.76
C PRO A 89 21.86 3.45 -18.75
N TYR A 90 20.78 2.65 -18.59
CA TYR A 90 20.51 1.47 -19.42
C TYR A 90 20.21 1.82 -20.89
N GLU A 91 19.80 3.05 -21.18
CA GLU A 91 19.65 3.55 -22.55
C GLU A 91 20.20 4.97 -22.69
N ASN A 92 20.85 5.26 -23.83
CA ASN A 92 21.35 6.61 -24.20
C ASN A 92 20.24 7.66 -24.42
N ARG A 93 19.00 7.34 -24.04
CA ARG A 93 17.80 8.17 -24.23
C ARG A 93 17.42 8.97 -22.98
N GLY A 94 18.10 8.77 -21.85
CA GLY A 94 17.79 9.46 -20.60
C GLY A 94 16.39 9.15 -20.07
N THR A 95 15.88 7.95 -20.36
CA THR A 95 14.55 7.50 -19.94
C THR A 95 14.57 7.01 -18.50
N LYS A 96 13.42 7.13 -17.82
CA LYS A 96 13.24 6.66 -16.44
C LYS A 96 12.59 5.28 -16.44
N GLY A 97 13.05 4.41 -15.54
CA GLY A 97 12.46 3.09 -15.31
C GLY A 97 11.14 3.12 -14.54
N ILE A 98 10.20 4.00 -14.90
CA ILE A 98 9.00 4.32 -14.11
C ILE A 98 8.23 3.06 -13.67
N ILE A 99 7.88 2.18 -14.61
CA ILE A 99 7.04 1.00 -14.31
C ILE A 99 7.76 0.04 -13.36
N ILE A 100 9.00 -0.34 -13.68
CA ILE A 100 9.75 -1.31 -12.88
C ILE A 100 10.03 -0.77 -11.47
N MET A 101 10.43 0.50 -11.36
CA MET A 101 10.65 1.16 -10.07
C MET A 101 9.35 1.27 -9.26
N SER A 102 8.22 1.53 -9.90
CA SER A 102 6.90 1.56 -9.24
C SER A 102 6.50 0.18 -8.71
N ILE A 103 6.76 -0.89 -9.46
CA ILE A 103 6.52 -2.28 -9.03
C ILE A 103 7.43 -2.65 -7.86
N GLU A 104 8.70 -2.25 -7.88
CA GLU A 104 9.65 -2.48 -6.79
C GLU A 104 9.23 -1.73 -5.52
N ALA A 105 8.84 -0.46 -5.64
CA ALA A 105 8.31 0.32 -4.54
C ALA A 105 7.03 -0.29 -3.99
N TYR A 106 6.11 -0.72 -4.85
CA TYR A 106 4.89 -1.44 -4.46
C TYR A 106 5.24 -2.71 -3.67
N LYS A 107 6.23 -3.51 -4.09
CA LYS A 107 6.65 -4.72 -3.36
C LYS A 107 7.46 -4.46 -2.08
N SER A 108 7.83 -3.21 -1.81
CA SER A 108 8.75 -2.89 -0.73
C SER A 108 8.11 -2.92 0.67
N LYS A 109 8.89 -3.35 1.67
CA LYS A 109 8.52 -3.24 3.09
C LYS A 109 8.25 -1.80 3.53
N LYS A 110 8.86 -0.82 2.86
CA LYS A 110 8.64 0.61 3.15
C LYS A 110 7.21 1.01 2.82
N THR A 111 6.73 0.64 1.64
CA THR A 111 5.35 0.86 1.22
C THR A 111 4.39 0.07 2.09
N ASP A 112 4.69 -1.19 2.42
CA ASP A 112 3.85 -1.97 3.34
C ASP A 112 3.66 -1.29 4.70
N LYS A 113 4.74 -0.76 5.28
CA LYS A 113 4.68 -0.02 6.55
C LYS A 113 3.88 1.27 6.42
N PHE A 114 4.06 2.01 5.33
CA PHE A 114 3.28 3.22 5.06
C PHE A 114 1.79 2.92 4.92
N ILE A 115 1.41 1.93 4.11
CA ILE A 115 0.01 1.55 3.93
C ILE A 115 -0.60 1.05 5.25
N THR A 116 0.17 0.29 6.04
CA THR A 116 -0.27 -0.13 7.38
C THR A 116 -0.49 1.05 8.32
N SER A 117 0.32 2.11 8.25
CA SER A 117 0.11 3.30 9.09
C SER A 117 -1.13 4.10 8.70
N MET A 118 -1.68 3.90 7.50
CA MET A 118 -2.93 4.53 7.08
C MET A 118 -4.17 3.91 7.70
N GLU A 119 -4.09 2.75 8.36
CA GLU A 119 -5.25 2.07 8.97
C GLU A 119 -6.00 2.90 10.00
N VAL A 120 -5.33 3.89 10.61
CA VAL A 120 -5.97 4.87 11.51
C VAL A 120 -7.07 5.68 10.82
N TYR A 121 -7.04 5.76 9.49
CA TYR A 121 -8.01 6.45 8.64
C TYR A 121 -9.04 5.51 8.02
N MET A 122 -8.99 4.21 8.35
CA MET A 122 -9.92 3.23 7.82
C MET A 122 -11.33 3.49 8.36
N MET A 123 -12.30 3.54 7.46
CA MET A 123 -13.70 3.66 7.80
C MET A 123 -14.19 2.32 8.35
N LYS A 124 -15.12 2.37 9.31
CA LYS A 124 -15.76 1.15 9.82
C LYS A 124 -16.58 0.49 8.69
N GLU A 125 -16.73 -0.82 8.79
CA GLU A 125 -17.63 -1.60 7.94
C GLU A 125 -19.07 -1.09 8.01
#